data_AF-M0JLJ8-F1
#
_entry.id   AF-M0JLJ8-F1
#
_cell.length_a   1.000
_cell.length_b   1.000
_cell.length_c   1.000
_cell.angle_alpha   90.00
_cell.angle_beta   90.00
_cell.angle_gamma   90.00
#
_symmetry.space_group_name_H-M   'P 1'
#
loop_
_entity.id
_entity.type
_entity.pdbx_description
1 polymer ?
#
loop_
_entity_poly.entity_id
_entity_poly.type
_entity_poly.pdbx_seq_one_letter_code
_entity_poly.pdbx_strand_id
1 'polypeptide(L)'
;MLTDEVNDVSDLSFPLVHVVTQQGINEYGEEDLVRQLVRRSIDEGGRYVLVADTAAPKTPSYTKKPGKSIVDEFGEICVRDYEHLSSEVLESHLDSHIPVVDTRNLFFHAASTMHHQHGVPAESIDAVFDYTQAPAESPVWESARYFIEHDLENVLSDYSERIREALRSWTERGDTQRVANHILETLDICDYDLGQFEDYRQRDPQHR
;
A
#
# COMPACT_ATOMS: atom_id res chain seq x y z
N MET A 1 -6.91 -9.28 -18.58
CA MET A 1 -7.14 -10.42 -17.68
C MET A 1 -5.79 -11.08 -17.44
N LEU A 2 -5.18 -10.82 -16.29
CA LEU A 2 -3.96 -11.50 -15.86
C LEU A 2 -4.42 -12.73 -15.07
N THR A 3 -4.38 -13.90 -15.68
CA THR A 3 -4.45 -15.16 -14.95
C THR A 3 -3.02 -15.62 -14.74
N ASP A 4 -2.38 -15.09 -13.70
CA ASP A 4 -1.09 -15.56 -13.16
C ASP A 4 -1.32 -16.88 -12.39
N GLU A 5 -1.85 -17.90 -13.06
CA GLU A 5 -1.84 -19.24 -12.48
C GLU A 5 -0.39 -19.75 -12.50
N VAL A 6 0.28 -19.69 -11.35
CA VAL A 6 1.57 -20.34 -11.15
C VAL A 6 1.35 -21.85 -11.24
N ASN A 7 1.61 -22.41 -12.41
CA ASN A 7 1.40 -23.84 -12.69
C ASN A 7 2.49 -24.74 -12.08
N ASP A 8 3.70 -24.21 -11.84
CA ASP A 8 4.78 -24.93 -11.17
C ASP A 8 5.60 -23.96 -10.29
N VAL A 9 5.79 -24.33 -9.03
CA VAL A 9 6.64 -23.59 -8.09
C VAL A 9 8.11 -23.63 -8.47
N SER A 10 8.57 -24.62 -9.25
CA SER A 10 9.98 -24.73 -9.66
C SER A 10 10.44 -23.55 -10.52
N ASP A 11 9.51 -22.91 -11.22
CA ASP A 11 9.78 -21.80 -12.14
C ASP A 11 9.96 -20.47 -11.41
N LEU A 12 9.58 -20.40 -10.13
CA LEU A 12 9.77 -19.23 -9.30
C LEU A 12 11.22 -19.14 -8.78
N SER A 13 11.67 -17.93 -8.48
CA SER A 13 13.00 -17.70 -7.89
C SER A 13 12.87 -16.90 -6.60
N PHE A 14 13.79 -17.13 -5.67
CA PHE A 14 13.88 -16.35 -4.43
C PHE A 14 14.77 -15.11 -4.63
N PRO A 15 14.49 -13.96 -3.97
CA PRO A 15 13.46 -13.77 -2.95
C PRO A 15 12.04 -13.71 -3.52
N LEU A 16 11.08 -14.32 -2.81
CA LEU A 16 9.67 -14.38 -3.22
C LEU A 16 8.77 -13.83 -2.11
N VAL A 17 7.83 -12.95 -2.48
CA VAL A 17 6.76 -12.47 -1.61
C VAL A 17 5.44 -13.05 -2.10
N HIS A 18 4.67 -13.65 -1.20
CA HIS A 18 3.37 -14.25 -1.48
C HIS A 18 2.34 -13.64 -0.53
N VAL A 19 1.33 -12.99 -1.09
CA VAL A 19 0.24 -12.34 -0.34
C VAL A 19 -1.01 -13.20 -0.45
N VAL A 20 -1.53 -13.68 0.68
CA VAL A 20 -2.70 -14.57 0.71
C VAL A 20 -3.49 -14.39 2.00
N THR A 21 -4.79 -14.62 1.99
CA THR A 21 -5.60 -14.70 3.22
C THR A 21 -5.71 -16.15 3.70
N GLN A 22 -6.01 -16.38 4.98
CA GLN A 22 -6.32 -17.72 5.48
C GLN A 22 -7.49 -18.36 4.70
N GLN A 23 -8.46 -17.54 4.30
CA GLN A 23 -9.56 -17.99 3.43
C GLN A 23 -9.02 -18.43 2.08
N GLY A 24 -8.13 -17.66 1.44
CA GLY A 24 -7.55 -18.01 0.15
C GLY A 24 -6.75 -19.32 0.19
N ILE A 25 -5.97 -19.53 1.27
CA ILE A 25 -5.27 -20.80 1.51
C ILE A 25 -6.25 -21.99 1.49
N ASN A 26 -7.40 -21.85 2.13
CA ASN A 26 -8.36 -22.95 2.29
C ASN A 26 -9.28 -23.14 1.07
N GLU A 27 -9.79 -22.05 0.51
CA GLU A 27 -10.87 -22.08 -0.49
C GLU A 27 -10.35 -22.13 -1.93
N TYR A 28 -9.17 -21.56 -2.18
CA TYR A 28 -8.54 -21.55 -3.51
C TYR A 28 -7.47 -22.62 -3.67
N GLY A 29 -7.34 -23.54 -2.69
CA GLY A 29 -6.44 -24.69 -2.80
C GLY A 29 -4.95 -24.34 -2.73
N GLU A 30 -4.60 -23.15 -2.23
CA GLU A 30 -3.21 -22.70 -2.14
C GLU A 30 -2.42 -23.39 -1.01
N GLU A 31 -3.04 -24.30 -0.25
CA GLU A 31 -2.36 -25.10 0.77
C GLU A 31 -1.09 -25.77 0.22
N ASP A 32 -1.20 -26.40 -0.96
CA ASP A 32 -0.10 -27.10 -1.62
C ASP A 32 1.01 -26.13 -2.01
N LEU A 33 0.62 -24.99 -2.62
CA LEU A 33 1.53 -23.94 -3.08
C LEU A 33 2.35 -23.38 -1.93
N VAL A 34 1.68 -22.93 -0.86
CA VAL A 34 2.33 -22.35 0.32
C VAL A 34 3.31 -23.36 0.93
N ARG A 35 2.90 -24.62 1.09
CA ARG A 35 3.76 -25.64 1.70
C ARG A 35 4.97 -26.00 0.84
N GLN A 36 4.81 -26.07 -0.47
CA GLN A 36 5.91 -26.33 -1.40
C GLN A 36 6.92 -25.18 -1.36
N LEU A 37 6.45 -23.92 -1.41
CA LEU A 37 7.32 -22.75 -1.32
C LEU A 37 8.05 -22.65 0.02
N VAL A 38 7.37 -22.94 1.14
CA VAL A 38 8.03 -23.00 2.46
C VAL A 38 9.15 -24.03 2.46
N ARG A 39 8.86 -25.29 2.06
CA ARG A 39 9.88 -26.35 2.02
C ARG A 39 11.06 -25.98 1.13
N ARG A 40 10.76 -25.54 -0.10
CA ARG A 40 11.78 -25.14 -1.06
C ARG A 40 12.65 -24.00 -0.54
N SER A 41 12.04 -23.01 0.13
CA SER A 41 12.80 -21.91 0.72
C SER A 41 13.77 -22.37 1.81
N ILE A 42 13.38 -23.35 2.62
CA ILE A 42 14.24 -23.94 3.65
C ILE A 42 15.35 -24.78 3.00
N ASP A 43 14.99 -25.65 2.05
CA ASP A 43 15.91 -26.57 1.39
C ASP A 43 16.97 -25.84 0.54
N GLU A 44 16.58 -24.76 -0.16
CA GLU A 44 17.47 -23.95 -1.00
C GLU A 44 18.17 -22.81 -0.24
N GLY A 45 17.80 -22.56 1.02
CA GLY A 45 18.23 -21.35 1.75
C GLY A 45 17.70 -20.06 1.12
N GLY A 46 16.58 -20.14 0.39
CA GLY A 46 15.91 -19.02 -0.26
C GLY A 46 15.10 -18.16 0.70
N ARG A 47 14.90 -16.88 0.36
CA ARG A 47 14.04 -15.98 1.14
C ARG A 47 12.61 -16.02 0.61
N TYR A 48 11.71 -16.63 1.38
CA TYR A 48 10.27 -16.63 1.14
C TYR A 48 9.55 -15.82 2.22
N VAL A 49 8.74 -14.86 1.81
CA VAL A 49 7.93 -14.01 2.70
C VAL A 49 6.46 -14.27 2.42
N LEU A 50 5.77 -14.88 3.37
CA LEU A 50 4.32 -15.08 3.34
C LEU A 50 3.66 -13.93 4.10
N VAL A 51 2.89 -13.10 3.40
CA VAL A 51 2.08 -12.04 3.98
C VAL A 51 0.66 -12.55 4.09
N ALA A 52 0.16 -12.68 5.31
CA ALA A 52 -1.18 -13.18 5.59
C ALA A 52 -1.94 -12.31 6.60
N ASP A 53 -3.27 -12.44 6.58
CA ASP A 53 -4.20 -11.82 7.52
C ASP A 53 -4.16 -12.47 8.94
N THR A 54 -3.23 -13.39 9.16
CA THR A 54 -3.00 -14.08 10.43
C THR A 54 -1.51 -14.37 10.63
N ALA A 55 -1.04 -14.28 11.88
CA ALA A 55 0.31 -14.67 12.26
C ALA A 55 0.51 -16.20 12.29
N ALA A 56 -0.57 -16.99 12.22
CA ALA A 56 -0.53 -18.44 12.32
C ALA A 56 -1.37 -19.08 11.20
N PRO A 57 -0.97 -18.92 9.92
CA PRO A 57 -1.67 -19.52 8.79
C PRO A 57 -1.67 -21.04 8.90
N LYS A 58 -2.77 -21.66 8.53
CA LYS A 58 -3.04 -23.10 8.67
C LYS A 58 -3.20 -23.74 7.30
N THR A 59 -2.79 -24.99 7.22
CA THR A 59 -2.99 -25.89 6.07
C THR A 59 -3.69 -27.15 6.55
N PRO A 60 -5.03 -27.08 6.78
CA PRO A 60 -5.80 -28.14 7.42
C PRO A 60 -5.66 -29.50 6.75
N SER A 61 -5.51 -29.54 5.42
CA SER A 61 -5.39 -30.77 4.63
C SER A 61 -4.12 -31.57 4.97
N TYR A 62 -3.10 -30.90 5.53
CA TYR A 62 -1.81 -31.49 5.88
C TYR A 62 -1.62 -31.74 7.38
N THR A 63 -2.43 -31.09 8.22
CA THR A 63 -2.28 -31.15 9.67
C THR A 63 -3.06 -32.33 10.27
N LYS A 64 -2.37 -33.30 10.88
CA LYS A 64 -3.02 -34.45 11.55
C LYS A 64 -3.74 -34.08 12.85
N LYS A 65 -3.33 -32.98 13.49
CA LYS A 65 -3.98 -32.42 14.69
C LYS A 65 -4.70 -31.13 14.28
N PRO A 66 -6.01 -31.03 14.50
CA PRO A 66 -6.74 -29.80 14.23
C PRO A 66 -6.07 -28.61 14.91
N GLY A 67 -5.83 -27.55 14.13
CA GLY A 67 -5.35 -26.27 14.65
C GLY A 67 -3.84 -26.05 14.63
N LYS A 68 -3.02 -27.03 14.20
CA LYS A 68 -1.58 -26.80 14.00
C LYS A 68 -1.35 -25.86 12.82
N SER A 69 -0.57 -24.81 13.01
CA SER A 69 -0.24 -23.84 11.96
C SER A 69 1.01 -24.26 11.18
N ILE A 70 1.26 -23.61 10.04
CA ILE A 70 2.50 -23.76 9.26
C ILE A 70 3.71 -23.38 10.13
N VAL A 71 3.59 -22.32 10.93
CA VAL A 71 4.65 -21.86 11.85
C VAL A 71 4.99 -22.92 12.90
N ASP A 72 4.01 -23.66 13.42
CA ASP A 72 4.24 -24.75 14.37
C ASP A 72 4.90 -25.99 13.73
N GLU A 73 4.83 -26.11 12.41
CA GLU A 73 5.36 -27.25 11.66
C GLU A 73 6.78 -27.04 11.15
N PHE A 74 7.11 -25.81 10.78
CA PHE A 74 8.41 -25.43 10.24
C PHE A 74 9.10 -24.47 11.21
N GLY A 75 9.99 -25.00 12.04
CA GLY A 75 10.62 -24.24 13.14
C GLY A 75 11.57 -23.13 12.68
N GLU A 76 11.97 -23.15 11.42
CA GLU A 76 12.80 -22.14 10.76
C GLU A 76 11.99 -20.89 10.37
N ILE A 77 10.65 -20.96 10.39
CA ILE A 77 9.80 -19.81 10.07
C ILE A 77 9.88 -18.80 11.21
N CYS A 78 10.26 -17.58 10.86
CA CYS A 78 10.21 -16.46 11.77
C CYS A 78 8.96 -15.62 11.49
N VAL A 79 8.04 -15.58 12.43
CA VAL A 79 6.92 -14.62 12.40
C VAL A 79 7.47 -13.23 12.71
N ARG A 80 7.07 -12.24 11.91
CA ARG A 80 7.38 -10.84 12.15
C ARG A 80 6.11 -10.07 12.41
N ASP A 81 6.16 -9.20 13.42
CA ASP A 81 5.08 -8.28 13.72
C ASP A 81 5.16 -7.10 12.75
N TYR A 82 4.13 -6.98 11.91
CA TYR A 82 4.02 -5.89 10.94
C TYR A 82 3.94 -4.52 11.61
N GLU A 83 3.25 -4.39 12.74
CA GLU A 83 3.13 -3.11 13.45
C GLU A 83 4.50 -2.66 13.98
N HIS A 84 5.27 -3.60 14.51
CA HIS A 84 6.62 -3.32 14.97
C HIS A 84 7.57 -2.97 13.81
N LEU A 85 7.59 -3.79 12.75
CA LEU A 85 8.45 -3.55 11.59
C LEU A 85 8.12 -2.23 10.87
N SER A 86 6.84 -1.93 10.69
CA SER A 86 6.41 -0.66 10.11
C SER A 86 6.87 0.51 10.99
N SER A 87 6.72 0.41 12.32
CA SER A 87 7.20 1.46 13.24
C SER A 87 8.72 1.64 13.14
N GLU A 88 9.50 0.56 13.12
CA GLU A 88 10.96 0.65 12.93
C GLU A 88 11.34 1.32 11.60
N VAL A 89 10.65 0.96 10.51
CA VAL A 89 10.89 1.57 9.19
C VAL A 89 10.55 3.07 9.23
N LEU A 90 9.38 3.42 9.74
CA LEU A 90 8.88 4.79 9.78
C LEU A 90 9.75 5.68 10.69
N GLU A 91 10.16 5.18 11.85
CA GLU A 91 10.94 5.95 12.84
C GLU A 91 12.43 6.02 12.51
N SER A 92 12.99 5.01 11.84
CA SER A 92 14.44 4.93 11.60
C SER A 92 14.87 5.40 10.21
N HIS A 93 13.96 5.40 9.22
CA HIS A 93 14.28 5.70 7.83
C HIS A 93 13.56 6.92 7.26
N LEU A 94 12.55 7.45 7.94
CA LEU A 94 11.81 8.63 7.51
C LEU A 94 11.86 9.70 8.60
N ASP A 95 11.97 10.95 8.18
CA ASP A 95 11.89 12.13 9.06
C ASP A 95 10.47 12.71 8.94
N SER A 96 9.48 11.87 9.21
CA SER A 96 8.08 12.23 9.05
C SER A 96 7.61 13.05 10.25
N HIS A 97 6.97 14.17 9.94
CA HIS A 97 6.29 15.02 10.92
C HIS A 97 4.83 14.59 11.18
N ILE A 98 4.35 13.54 10.52
CA ILE A 98 3.06 12.92 10.85
C ILE A 98 3.31 11.86 11.94
N PRO A 99 2.61 11.90 13.08
CA PRO A 99 2.73 10.88 14.11
C PRO A 99 2.29 9.48 13.62
N VAL A 100 3.07 8.44 13.93
CA VAL A 100 2.74 7.02 13.60
C VAL A 100 1.42 6.56 14.23
N VAL A 101 0.98 7.23 15.30
CA VAL A 101 -0.33 6.95 15.95
C VAL A 101 -1.53 7.40 15.11
N ASP A 102 -1.30 8.34 14.18
CA ASP A 102 -2.33 8.87 13.28
C ASP A 102 -2.47 7.98 12.04
N THR A 103 -1.37 7.42 11.55
CA THR A 103 -1.36 6.48 10.41
C THR A 103 -0.06 5.68 10.40
N ARG A 104 -0.09 4.44 9.91
CA ARG A 104 1.11 3.65 9.58
C ARG A 104 1.38 3.58 8.08
N ASN A 105 0.59 4.28 7.28
CA ASN A 105 0.71 4.23 5.83
C ASN A 105 1.97 4.98 5.37
N LEU A 106 2.92 4.20 4.81
CA LEU A 106 4.22 4.68 4.33
C LEU A 106 4.10 5.84 3.34
N PHE A 107 3.04 5.88 2.53
CA PHE A 107 2.80 6.95 1.58
C PHE A 107 2.71 8.33 2.26
N PHE A 108 1.95 8.44 3.36
CA PHE A 108 1.81 9.71 4.08
C PHE A 108 3.11 10.12 4.76
N HIS A 109 3.86 9.17 5.31
CA HIS A 109 5.14 9.46 5.93
C HIS A 109 6.22 9.87 4.94
N ALA A 110 6.25 9.24 3.75
CA ALA A 110 7.13 9.64 2.66
C ALA A 110 6.80 11.05 2.14
N ALA A 111 5.51 11.36 1.94
CA ALA A 111 5.06 12.69 1.59
C ALA A 111 5.46 13.73 2.64
N SER A 112 5.15 13.46 3.92
CA SER A 112 5.50 14.32 5.05
C SER A 112 7.00 14.57 5.14
N THR A 113 7.83 13.53 5.01
CA THR A 113 9.30 13.67 5.02
C THR A 113 9.78 14.60 3.90
N MET A 114 9.27 14.42 2.67
CA MET A 114 9.66 15.26 1.54
C MET A 114 9.17 16.70 1.69
N HIS A 115 7.94 16.89 2.15
CA HIS A 115 7.37 18.20 2.42
C HIS A 115 8.19 18.95 3.47
N HIS A 116 8.56 18.27 4.56
CA HIS A 116 9.41 18.83 5.61
C HIS A 116 10.77 19.28 5.05
N GLN A 117 11.42 18.44 4.22
CA GLN A 117 12.70 18.77 3.58
C GLN A 117 12.63 20.00 2.67
N HIS A 118 11.46 20.28 2.09
CA HIS A 118 11.20 21.48 1.26
C HIS A 118 10.68 22.68 2.07
N GLY A 119 10.54 22.55 3.39
CA GLY A 119 10.07 23.61 4.26
C GLY A 119 8.58 23.97 4.08
N VAL A 120 7.77 23.05 3.55
CA VAL A 120 6.32 23.23 3.36
C VAL A 120 5.53 22.42 4.41
N PRO A 121 4.23 22.69 4.59
CA PRO A 121 3.42 21.99 5.60
C PRO A 121 3.47 20.45 5.46
N ALA A 122 3.78 19.78 6.59
CA ALA A 122 4.05 18.34 6.64
C ALA A 122 3.54 17.63 7.91
N GLU A 123 2.86 18.36 8.79
CA GLU A 123 2.49 17.93 10.16
C GLU A 123 1.20 17.10 10.22
N SER A 124 0.48 16.96 9.10
CA SER A 124 -0.79 16.23 9.06
C SER A 124 -1.07 15.65 7.68
N ILE A 125 -1.95 14.64 7.62
CA ILE A 125 -2.45 14.09 6.34
C ILE A 125 -3.08 15.19 5.49
N ASP A 126 -3.87 16.08 6.10
CA ASP A 126 -4.48 17.22 5.41
C ASP A 126 -3.42 18.13 4.76
N ALA A 127 -2.39 18.49 5.52
CA ALA A 127 -1.32 19.39 5.08
C ALA A 127 -0.52 18.84 3.90
N VAL A 128 -0.26 17.53 3.85
CA VAL A 128 0.49 16.95 2.73
C VAL A 128 -0.31 16.91 1.43
N PHE A 129 -1.64 17.03 1.48
CA PHE A 129 -2.49 17.09 0.29
C PHE A 129 -2.77 18.52 -0.21
N ASP A 130 -2.18 19.55 0.40
CA ASP A 130 -2.23 20.89 -0.17
C ASP A 130 -1.35 20.99 -1.43
N TYR A 131 -1.96 20.71 -2.59
CA TYR A 131 -1.31 20.74 -3.90
C TYR A 131 -0.78 22.12 -4.30
N THR A 132 -1.25 23.21 -3.66
CA THR A 132 -0.70 24.54 -3.90
C THR A 132 0.73 24.65 -3.36
N GLN A 133 1.03 23.95 -2.26
CA GLN A 133 2.35 23.94 -1.60
C GLN A 133 3.18 22.69 -1.90
N ALA A 134 2.58 21.61 -2.38
CA ALA A 134 3.25 20.32 -2.54
C ALA A 134 4.49 20.44 -3.47
N PRO A 135 5.67 19.93 -3.07
CA PRO A 135 6.84 19.85 -3.94
C PRO A 135 6.51 19.04 -5.20
N ALA A 136 7.07 19.40 -6.35
CA ALA A 136 6.74 18.74 -7.62
C ALA A 136 7.04 17.23 -7.59
N GLU A 137 8.05 16.83 -6.83
CA GLU A 137 8.50 15.44 -6.66
C GLU A 137 7.70 14.68 -5.60
N SER A 138 6.75 15.33 -4.91
CA SER A 138 5.98 14.71 -3.84
C SER A 138 5.14 13.53 -4.34
N PRO A 139 5.11 12.39 -3.63
CA PRO A 139 4.30 11.25 -4.02
C PRO A 139 2.80 11.56 -4.03
N VAL A 140 2.35 12.65 -3.39
CA VAL A 140 0.93 13.04 -3.36
C VAL A 140 0.35 13.30 -4.76
N TRP A 141 1.16 13.76 -5.72
CA TRP A 141 0.74 13.95 -7.11
C TRP A 141 0.28 12.66 -7.78
N GLU A 142 0.82 11.50 -7.39
CA GLU A 142 0.39 10.21 -7.94
C GLU A 142 -1.07 9.90 -7.60
N SER A 143 -1.56 10.37 -6.44
CA SER A 143 -2.94 10.13 -6.03
C SER A 143 -3.95 10.83 -6.93
N ALA A 144 -3.69 12.10 -7.30
CA ALA A 144 -4.53 12.83 -8.25
C ALA A 144 -4.33 12.33 -9.70
N ARG A 145 -3.08 12.01 -10.10
CA ARG A 145 -2.80 11.45 -11.43
C ARG A 145 -3.59 10.17 -11.69
N TYR A 146 -3.65 9.27 -10.69
CA TYR A 146 -4.42 8.02 -10.78
C TYR A 146 -5.86 8.25 -11.23
N PHE A 147 -6.53 9.27 -10.69
CA PHE A 147 -7.92 9.61 -11.04
C PHE A 147 -8.06 10.19 -12.46
N ILE A 148 -7.05 10.90 -12.97
CA ILE A 148 -7.04 11.37 -14.37
C ILE A 148 -6.87 10.17 -15.33
N GLU A 149 -5.90 9.30 -15.05
CA GLU A 149 -5.52 8.22 -15.98
C GLU A 149 -6.53 7.07 -16.03
N HIS A 150 -7.16 6.75 -14.89
CA HIS A 150 -8.01 5.57 -14.76
C HIS A 150 -9.51 5.87 -14.77
N ASP A 151 -9.92 7.15 -14.77
CA ASP A 151 -11.29 7.51 -14.39
C ASP A 151 -12.06 8.45 -15.33
N LEU A 152 -11.57 8.62 -16.57
CA LEU A 152 -12.22 9.42 -17.62
C LEU A 152 -13.49 8.77 -18.24
N GLU A 153 -13.74 7.47 -18.03
CA GLU A 153 -14.79 6.75 -18.79
C GLU A 153 -16.19 6.66 -18.15
N ASN A 154 -16.43 7.09 -16.89
CA ASN A 154 -17.77 6.95 -16.28
C ASN A 154 -18.22 8.15 -15.40
N VAL A 155 -19.23 8.87 -15.94
CA VAL A 155 -20.27 9.72 -15.31
C VAL A 155 -19.83 10.60 -14.12
N LEU A 156 -19.62 11.89 -14.43
CA LEU A 156 -19.29 13.02 -13.55
C LEU A 156 -20.24 13.28 -12.35
N SER A 157 -21.28 12.49 -12.09
CA SER A 157 -22.23 12.85 -11.02
C SER A 157 -21.73 12.54 -9.61
N ASP A 158 -20.87 11.52 -9.44
CA ASP A 158 -20.53 10.98 -8.10
C ASP A 158 -19.01 10.91 -7.85
N TYR A 159 -18.21 11.73 -8.54
CA TYR A 159 -16.74 11.66 -8.51
C TYR A 159 -16.16 11.91 -7.10
N SER A 160 -16.76 12.83 -6.33
CA SER A 160 -16.38 13.08 -4.93
C SER A 160 -16.60 11.86 -4.03
N GLU A 161 -17.71 11.13 -4.22
CA GLU A 161 -17.99 9.93 -3.43
C GLU A 161 -17.01 8.81 -3.76
N ARG A 162 -16.59 8.70 -5.03
CA ARG A 162 -15.58 7.72 -5.46
C ARG A 162 -14.19 8.00 -4.93
N ILE A 163 -13.73 9.26 -4.99
CA ILE A 163 -12.45 9.63 -4.37
C ILE A 163 -12.49 9.31 -2.87
N ARG A 164 -13.59 9.64 -2.18
CA ARG A 164 -13.74 9.28 -0.77
C ARG A 164 -13.72 7.79 -0.53
N GLU A 165 -14.40 6.99 -1.35
CA GLU A 165 -14.42 5.53 -1.22
C GLU A 165 -13.03 4.92 -1.45
N ALA A 166 -12.31 5.39 -2.47
CA ALA A 166 -10.92 4.99 -2.71
C ALA A 166 -10.01 5.37 -1.53
N LEU A 167 -10.10 6.62 -1.06
CA LEU A 167 -9.32 7.10 0.08
C LEU A 167 -9.69 6.42 1.39
N ARG A 168 -10.92 5.92 1.56
CA ARG A 168 -11.35 5.18 2.75
C ARG A 168 -10.53 3.91 2.95
N SER A 169 -10.06 3.31 1.86
CA SER A 169 -9.14 2.16 1.92
C SER A 169 -7.70 2.56 2.28
N TRP A 170 -7.31 3.82 2.08
CA TRP A 170 -5.94 4.33 2.27
C TRP A 170 -5.74 5.09 3.59
N THR A 171 -6.78 5.78 4.05
CA THR A 171 -6.78 6.58 5.28
C THR A 171 -7.30 5.70 6.43
N GLU A 172 -6.38 5.08 7.16
CA GLU A 172 -6.69 4.31 8.38
C GLU A 172 -7.47 5.14 9.39
N ARG A 173 -7.10 6.43 9.51
CA ARG A 173 -7.71 7.47 10.35
C ARG A 173 -7.50 8.83 9.68
N GLY A 174 -8.38 9.79 9.96
CA GLY A 174 -8.26 11.17 9.48
C GLY A 174 -9.51 11.70 8.80
N ASP A 175 -9.47 12.98 8.43
CA ASP A 175 -10.58 13.66 7.73
C ASP A 175 -10.50 13.38 6.23
N THR A 176 -10.85 12.16 5.82
CA THR A 176 -10.87 11.69 4.43
C THR A 176 -11.61 12.66 3.50
N GLN A 177 -12.58 13.40 4.04
CA GLN A 177 -13.32 14.42 3.33
C GLN A 177 -12.43 15.55 2.81
N ARG A 178 -11.53 16.07 3.65
CA ARG A 178 -10.68 17.20 3.25
C ARG A 178 -9.64 16.80 2.23
N VAL A 179 -9.04 15.62 2.42
CA VAL A 179 -8.14 15.02 1.43
C VAL A 179 -8.84 14.86 0.08
N ALA A 180 -10.07 14.34 0.08
CA ALA A 180 -10.87 14.22 -1.14
C ALA A 180 -11.13 15.59 -1.79
N ASN A 181 -11.43 16.62 -0.99
CA ASN A 181 -11.64 17.98 -1.50
C ASN A 181 -10.36 18.54 -2.14
N HIS A 182 -9.20 18.37 -1.52
CA HIS A 182 -7.93 18.83 -2.10
C HIS A 182 -7.62 18.18 -3.46
N ILE A 183 -7.88 16.87 -3.57
CA ILE A 183 -7.74 16.16 -4.85
C ILE A 183 -8.72 16.73 -5.88
N LEU A 184 -10.01 16.84 -5.53
CA LEU A 184 -11.05 17.37 -6.43
C LEU A 184 -10.74 18.79 -6.92
N GLU A 185 -10.38 19.70 -6.01
CA GLU A 185 -10.06 21.07 -6.34
C GLU A 185 -8.90 21.14 -7.34
N THR A 186 -7.87 20.30 -7.15
CA THR A 186 -6.73 20.22 -8.07
C THR A 186 -7.13 19.67 -9.44
N LEU A 187 -7.95 18.62 -9.46
CA LEU A 187 -8.46 18.04 -10.70
C LEU A 187 -9.35 19.04 -11.47
N ASP A 188 -10.21 19.78 -10.77
CA ASP A 188 -11.06 20.82 -11.35
C ASP A 188 -10.23 21.98 -11.92
N ILE A 189 -9.16 22.42 -11.23
CA ILE A 189 -8.22 23.44 -11.73
C ILE A 189 -7.56 23.01 -13.03
N CYS A 190 -7.22 21.71 -13.15
CA CYS A 190 -6.56 21.15 -14.32
C CYS A 190 -7.54 20.64 -15.38
N ASP A 191 -8.85 20.88 -15.23
CA ASP A 191 -9.91 20.42 -16.13
C ASP A 191 -9.82 18.91 -16.43
N TYR A 192 -9.37 18.13 -15.44
CA TYR A 192 -9.11 16.68 -15.57
C TYR A 192 -8.16 16.31 -16.73
N ASP A 193 -7.35 17.25 -17.21
CA ASP A 193 -6.39 17.05 -18.29
C ASP A 193 -4.99 16.75 -17.72
N LEU A 194 -4.39 15.65 -18.19
CA LEU A 194 -3.07 15.21 -17.71
C LEU A 194 -1.97 16.23 -18.06
N GLY A 195 -2.07 16.91 -19.21
CA GLY A 195 -1.10 17.93 -19.61
C GLY A 195 -1.16 19.15 -18.69
N GLN A 196 -2.36 19.67 -18.44
CA GLN A 196 -2.59 20.77 -17.50
C GLN A 196 -2.19 20.41 -16.06
N PHE A 197 -2.42 19.16 -15.66
CA PHE A 197 -2.00 18.66 -14.35
C PHE A 197 -0.48 18.61 -14.19
N GLU A 198 0.25 18.10 -15.19
CA GLU A 198 1.72 18.12 -15.17
C GLU A 198 2.27 19.55 -15.20
N ASP A 199 1.68 20.44 -16.00
CA ASP A 199 2.04 21.85 -16.02
C ASP A 199 1.80 22.50 -14.65
N TYR A 200 0.67 22.23 -14.01
CA TYR A 200 0.34 22.74 -12.67
C TYR A 200 1.31 22.24 -11.60
N ARG A 201 1.64 20.94 -11.61
CA ARG A 201 2.64 20.33 -10.73
C ARG A 201 4.01 21.02 -10.85
N GLN A 202 4.42 21.39 -12.06
CA GLN A 202 5.71 22.04 -12.32
C GLN A 202 5.73 23.55 -12.08
N ARG A 203 4.57 24.19 -11.85
CA ARG A 203 4.53 25.62 -11.51
C ARG A 203 5.16 25.88 -10.15
N ASP A 204 5.78 27.05 -10.03
CA ASP A 204 6.21 27.58 -8.74
C ASP A 204 4.99 27.71 -7.82
N PRO A 205 5.06 27.27 -6.54
CA PRO A 205 3.95 27.37 -5.58
C PRO A 205 3.28 28.75 -5.49
N GLN A 206 4.00 29.84 -5.75
CA GLN A 206 3.43 31.20 -5.75
C GLN A 206 2.49 31.49 -6.93
N HIS A 207 2.50 30.64 -7.95
CA HIS A 207 1.76 30.78 -9.20
C HIS A 207 0.81 29.60 -9.48
N ARG A 208 0.57 28.77 -8.45
CA ARG A 208 -0.45 27.72 -8.46
C ARG A 208 -1.80 28.29 -8.02
#